data_AF-A0A4P6EDG4-F1
#
_entry.id   AF-A0A4P6EDG4-F1
#
_cell.length_a   1.000
_cell.length_b   1.000
_cell.length_c   1.000
_cell.angle_alpha   90.00
_cell.angle_beta   90.00
_cell.angle_gamma   90.00
#
_symmetry.space_group_name_H-M   'P 1'
#
loop_
_entity.id
_entity.type
_entity.pdbx_description
1 polymer ?
#
loop_
_entity_poly.entity_id
_entity_poly.type
_entity_poly.pdbx_seq_one_letter_code
_entity_poly.pdbx_strand_id
1 'polypeptide(L)'
;MGRGLTGPAASAVLALGLLTGCSGAPFGTAGQCVDWVAFDTPADALEDASSAVVGTVGEKVGEANLFGYTVNAWSVQVDHWAKGSGEGSIRVLSAPETCSAGSPYPGGDPFGAASGLQLILLHEENGAPRTITPWQGIVPAPGGVVPEAWPPGTMGSPPATPGE
;
A
#
# COMPACT_ATOMS: atom_id res chain seq x y z
N MET A 1 7.60 -0.78 83.71
CA MET A 1 8.33 0.27 82.96
C MET A 1 7.77 0.33 81.54
N GLY A 2 6.72 1.12 81.31
CA GLY A 2 6.11 1.30 79.99
C GLY A 2 6.20 2.77 79.61
N ARG A 3 7.07 3.11 78.66
CA ARG A 3 7.22 4.46 78.11
C ARG A 3 6.13 4.68 77.07
N GLY A 4 5.14 5.53 77.39
CA GLY A 4 4.22 6.08 76.39
C GLY A 4 4.90 7.23 75.64
N LEU A 5 5.03 7.08 74.32
CA LEU A 5 5.52 8.12 73.42
C LEU A 5 4.32 8.95 72.93
N THR A 6 4.25 10.18 73.41
CA THR A 6 3.54 11.30 72.80
C THR A 6 4.27 11.76 71.55
N GLY A 7 3.53 12.03 70.48
CA GLY A 7 4.04 12.69 69.28
C GLY A 7 2.90 13.18 68.39
N PRO A 8 2.59 14.50 68.39
CA PRO A 8 1.58 15.07 67.52
C PRO A 8 2.15 15.54 66.19
N ALA A 9 1.29 15.44 65.17
CA ALA A 9 1.11 16.34 64.03
C ALA A 9 2.35 16.76 63.19
N ALA A 10 2.42 16.25 61.96
CA ALA A 10 2.97 17.03 60.84
C ALA A 10 2.39 16.53 59.50
N SER A 11 1.36 17.25 59.06
CA SER A 11 1.10 17.67 57.67
C SER A 11 1.22 16.63 56.54
N ALA A 12 0.07 16.06 56.18
CA ALA A 12 -0.17 15.51 54.86
C ALA A 12 -0.13 16.63 53.81
N VAL A 13 0.90 16.64 52.95
CA VAL A 13 0.91 17.41 51.71
C VAL A 13 0.41 16.49 50.60
N LEU A 14 -0.90 16.52 50.34
CA LEU A 14 -1.47 15.97 49.12
C LEU A 14 -1.09 16.90 47.96
N ALA A 15 -0.06 16.52 47.20
CA ALA A 15 0.26 17.14 45.91
C ALA A 15 -0.71 16.61 44.84
N LEU A 16 -1.89 17.22 44.74
CA LEU A 16 -2.77 17.14 43.58
C LEU A 16 -2.42 18.29 42.64
N GLY A 17 -1.69 17.99 41.56
CA GLY A 17 -1.19 19.00 40.63
C GLY A 17 -0.97 18.47 39.21
N LEU A 18 -2.07 18.37 38.45
CA LEU A 18 -2.15 18.64 37.01
C LEU A 18 -1.26 17.83 36.05
N LEU A 19 -1.62 16.57 35.81
CA LEU A 19 -1.43 15.97 34.49
C LEU A 19 -2.45 16.60 33.53
N THR A 20 -2.12 17.79 33.01
CA THR A 20 -2.77 18.37 31.83
C THR A 20 -2.33 17.56 30.61
N GLY A 21 -2.88 16.36 30.47
CA GLY A 21 -2.81 15.63 29.21
C GLY A 21 -3.54 16.45 28.15
N CYS A 22 -2.78 17.08 27.26
CA CYS A 22 -3.30 17.90 26.17
C CYS A 22 -4.38 17.13 25.43
N SER A 23 -5.62 17.60 25.60
CA SER A 23 -6.77 17.14 24.86
C SER A 23 -6.66 17.65 23.43
N GLY A 24 -6.41 16.73 22.49
CA GLY A 24 -7.00 16.71 21.16
C GLY A 24 -6.72 17.89 20.23
N ALA A 25 -5.70 17.74 19.39
CA ALA A 25 -6.00 17.77 17.95
C ALA A 25 -6.09 16.30 17.50
N PRO A 26 -7.07 15.90 16.67
CA PRO A 26 -6.98 14.60 16.03
C PRO A 26 -5.70 14.63 15.22
N PHE A 27 -4.74 13.79 15.59
CA PHE A 27 -3.65 13.43 14.69
C PHE A 27 -4.34 12.75 13.50
N GLY A 28 -4.72 13.54 12.49
CA GLY A 28 -5.01 12.99 11.18
C GLY A 28 -3.76 12.22 10.80
N THR A 29 -3.89 10.92 10.61
CA THR A 29 -2.78 10.07 10.18
C THR A 29 -2.28 10.67 8.87
N ALA A 30 -1.20 11.46 8.94
CA ALA A 30 -0.61 12.02 7.74
C ALA A 30 -0.01 10.84 6.99
N GLY A 31 -0.62 10.47 5.87
CA GLY A 31 -0.09 9.44 4.99
C GLY A 31 1.36 9.77 4.63
N GLN A 32 2.22 8.75 4.56
CA GLN A 32 3.58 8.94 4.10
C GLN A 32 3.56 9.30 2.61
N CYS A 33 4.36 10.29 2.27
CA CYS A 33 4.59 10.71 0.89
C CYS A 33 5.70 9.87 0.28
N VAL A 34 5.31 8.88 -0.54
CA VAL A 34 6.23 8.00 -1.25
C VAL A 34 6.55 8.63 -2.60
N ASP A 35 7.83 8.77 -2.90
CA ASP A 35 8.29 9.19 -4.23
C ASP A 35 8.36 7.97 -5.14
N TRP A 36 7.38 7.86 -6.05
CA TRP A 36 7.23 6.70 -6.90
C TRP A 36 8.14 6.79 -8.13
N VAL A 37 8.86 5.70 -8.41
CA VAL A 37 9.61 5.56 -9.66
C VAL A 37 8.62 5.44 -10.82
N ALA A 38 8.90 6.15 -11.92
CA ALA A 38 8.22 5.94 -13.19
C ALA A 38 9.13 5.11 -14.12
N PHE A 39 8.59 4.03 -14.70
CA PHE A 39 9.32 3.13 -15.59
C PHE A 39 8.99 3.41 -17.05
N ASP A 40 9.97 3.30 -17.94
CA ASP A 40 9.76 3.57 -19.37
C ASP A 40 8.97 2.42 -20.04
N THR A 41 9.22 1.17 -19.65
CA THR A 41 8.51 -0.02 -20.18
C THR A 41 8.08 -1.01 -19.09
N PRO A 42 7.12 -1.91 -19.38
CA PRO A 42 6.79 -3.01 -18.47
C PRO A 42 7.97 -3.95 -18.19
N ALA A 43 8.91 -4.08 -19.15
CA ALA A 43 10.13 -4.85 -18.96
C ALA A 43 11.05 -4.20 -17.92
N ASP A 44 11.25 -2.88 -17.95
CA ASP A 44 12.06 -2.16 -16.96
C ASP A 44 11.45 -2.29 -15.55
N ALA A 45 10.12 -2.17 -15.45
CA ALA A 45 9.43 -2.37 -14.17
C ALA A 45 9.51 -3.82 -13.68
N LEU A 46 9.48 -4.81 -14.59
CA LEU A 46 9.70 -6.22 -14.25
C LEU A 46 11.11 -6.48 -13.73
N GLU A 47 12.12 -5.81 -14.27
CA GLU A 47 13.51 -5.91 -13.79
C GLU A 47 13.65 -5.38 -12.36
N ASP A 48 12.96 -4.30 -11.99
CA ASP A 48 12.99 -3.73 -10.64
C ASP A 48 12.08 -4.47 -9.64
N ALA A 49 10.95 -5.01 -10.10
CA ALA A 49 9.98 -5.70 -9.25
C ALA A 49 10.61 -6.85 -8.43
N SER A 50 10.20 -7.03 -7.19
CA SER A 50 10.66 -8.16 -6.37
C SER A 50 10.17 -9.50 -6.92
N SER A 51 8.95 -9.51 -7.47
CA SER A 51 8.34 -10.64 -8.16
C SER A 51 7.26 -10.14 -9.13
N ALA A 52 6.78 -11.01 -10.00
CA ALA A 52 5.68 -10.68 -10.91
C ALA A 52 4.89 -11.92 -11.30
N VAL A 53 3.59 -11.73 -11.47
CA VAL A 53 2.66 -12.78 -11.90
C VAL A 53 1.91 -12.35 -13.13
N VAL A 54 1.60 -13.31 -13.99
CA VAL A 54 0.50 -13.20 -14.94
C VAL A 54 -0.68 -13.95 -14.33
N GLY A 55 -1.84 -13.32 -14.27
CA GLY A 55 -3.00 -13.91 -13.61
C GLY A 55 -4.30 -13.15 -13.84
N THR A 56 -5.38 -13.65 -13.26
CA THR A 56 -6.69 -13.01 -13.29
C THR A 56 -7.01 -12.43 -11.92
N VAL A 57 -7.42 -11.17 -11.89
CA VAL A 57 -7.89 -10.49 -10.67
C VAL A 57 -9.26 -11.05 -10.28
N GLY A 58 -9.38 -11.49 -9.04
CA GLY A 58 -10.62 -11.95 -8.43
C GLY A 58 -11.33 -10.84 -7.66
N GLU A 59 -12.00 -11.20 -6.57
CA GLU A 59 -12.70 -10.24 -5.72
C GLU A 59 -11.77 -9.52 -4.73
N LYS A 60 -12.25 -8.38 -4.22
CA LYS A 60 -11.65 -7.69 -3.07
C LYS A 60 -11.84 -8.57 -1.84
N VAL A 61 -10.73 -9.01 -1.25
CA VAL A 61 -10.69 -9.92 -0.09
C VAL A 61 -10.40 -9.21 1.23
N GLY A 62 -10.21 -7.89 1.21
CA GLY A 62 -10.10 -7.09 2.42
C GLY A 62 -9.41 -5.76 2.21
N GLU A 63 -8.83 -5.25 3.30
CA GLU A 63 -8.10 -4.00 3.34
C GLU A 63 -6.83 -4.16 4.19
N ALA A 64 -5.89 -3.23 4.05
CA ALA A 64 -4.69 -3.13 4.90
C ALA A 64 -4.27 -1.67 5.06
N ASN A 65 -3.40 -1.39 6.03
CA ASN A 65 -2.73 -0.09 6.10
C ASN A 65 -1.43 -0.15 5.29
N LEU A 66 -1.24 0.80 4.38
CA LEU A 66 -0.04 0.96 3.58
C LEU A 66 0.29 2.45 3.49
N PHE A 67 1.48 2.84 3.97
CA PHE A 67 1.93 4.23 4.00
C PHE A 67 0.95 5.19 4.72
N GLY A 68 0.23 4.72 5.74
CA GLY A 68 -0.78 5.51 6.44
C GLY A 68 -2.13 5.62 5.73
N TYR A 69 -2.30 4.98 4.57
CA TYR A 69 -3.56 4.88 3.83
C TYR A 69 -4.22 3.52 4.04
N THR A 70 -5.55 3.49 4.07
CA THR A 70 -6.31 2.23 3.99
C THR A 70 -6.41 1.81 2.52
N VAL A 71 -5.77 0.69 2.17
CA VAL A 71 -5.69 0.17 0.81
C VAL A 71 -6.48 -1.11 0.65
N ASN A 72 -6.96 -1.36 -0.57
CA ASN A 72 -7.68 -2.58 -0.91
C ASN A 72 -6.71 -3.75 -1.07
N ALA A 73 -7.17 -4.93 -0.68
CA ALA A 73 -6.51 -6.20 -0.93
C ALA A 73 -7.36 -7.05 -1.87
N TRP A 74 -6.73 -7.63 -2.88
CA TRP A 74 -7.38 -8.38 -3.94
C TRP A 74 -6.86 -9.81 -4.00
N SER A 75 -7.74 -10.75 -4.35
CA SER A 75 -7.32 -12.08 -4.74
C SER A 75 -6.83 -12.07 -6.19
N VAL A 76 -5.75 -12.79 -6.46
CA VAL A 76 -5.23 -13.00 -7.82
C VAL A 76 -5.06 -14.50 -8.02
N GLN A 77 -5.74 -15.05 -9.02
CA GLN A 77 -5.49 -16.40 -9.51
C GLN A 77 -4.30 -16.34 -10.46
N VAL A 78 -3.20 -16.98 -10.08
CA VAL A 78 -1.94 -16.96 -10.82
C VAL A 78 -2.00 -18.00 -11.93
N ASP A 79 -1.77 -17.57 -13.15
CA ASP A 79 -1.53 -18.46 -14.29
C ASP A 79 -0.08 -18.95 -14.27
N HIS A 80 0.87 -18.01 -14.19
CA HIS A 80 2.28 -18.29 -13.96
C HIS A 80 3.01 -17.09 -13.35
N TRP A 81 4.20 -17.35 -12.83
CA TRP A 81 5.11 -16.33 -12.34
C TRP A 81 6.00 -15.84 -13.49
N ALA A 82 5.85 -14.56 -13.88
CA ALA A 82 6.72 -13.92 -14.86
C ALA A 82 8.12 -13.62 -14.25
N LYS A 83 8.18 -13.44 -12.92
CA LYS A 83 9.42 -13.33 -12.15
C LYS A 83 9.22 -13.92 -10.76
N GLY A 84 10.18 -14.74 -10.34
CA GLY A 84 10.11 -15.45 -9.06
C GLY A 84 9.25 -16.70 -9.14
N SER A 85 8.73 -17.12 -7.99
CA SER A 85 7.89 -18.32 -7.84
C SER A 85 7.06 -18.24 -6.57
N GLY A 86 5.91 -18.90 -6.54
CA GLY A 86 5.05 -18.95 -5.36
C GLY A 86 3.76 -19.73 -5.63
N GLU A 87 2.73 -19.44 -4.84
CA GLU A 87 1.46 -20.16 -4.88
C GLU A 87 0.64 -19.84 -6.16
N GLY A 88 -0.34 -20.70 -6.45
CA GLY A 88 -1.27 -20.53 -7.57
C GLY A 88 -2.37 -19.48 -7.34
N SER A 89 -2.48 -18.96 -6.12
CA SER A 89 -3.38 -17.86 -5.78
C SER A 89 -2.69 -17.01 -4.72
N ILE A 90 -2.71 -15.69 -4.90
CA ILE A 90 -2.07 -14.76 -3.96
C ILE A 90 -3.02 -13.63 -3.57
N ARG A 91 -2.76 -13.03 -2.40
CA ARG A 91 -3.42 -11.82 -1.94
C ARG A 91 -2.49 -10.63 -2.18
N VAL A 92 -2.90 -9.67 -3.00
CA VAL A 92 -2.09 -8.50 -3.38
C VAL A 92 -2.71 -7.22 -2.84
N LEU A 93 -1.89 -6.33 -2.29
CA LEU A 93 -2.30 -4.97 -1.92
C LEU A 93 -2.19 -4.02 -3.12
N SER A 94 -3.24 -3.26 -3.40
CA SER A 94 -3.21 -2.22 -4.43
C SER A 94 -2.54 -0.97 -3.88
N ALA A 95 -1.36 -0.62 -4.39
CA ALA A 95 -0.58 0.52 -3.89
C ALA A 95 -1.37 1.84 -4.05
N PRO A 96 -1.39 2.71 -3.03
CA PRO A 96 -2.17 3.94 -3.06
C PRO A 96 -1.40 5.06 -3.76
N GLU A 97 -2.11 5.97 -4.40
CA GLU A 97 -1.54 7.28 -4.70
C GLU A 97 -1.30 8.04 -3.39
N THR A 98 -0.05 8.31 -3.07
CA THR A 98 0.35 9.04 -1.85
C THR A 98 0.48 10.54 -2.16
N CYS A 99 0.42 11.38 -1.12
CA CYS A 99 0.41 12.86 -1.23
C CYS A 99 -0.80 13.44 -1.99
N SER A 100 -1.76 12.62 -2.39
CA SER A 100 -3.06 13.08 -2.85
C SER A 100 -3.94 13.36 -1.62
N ALA A 101 -4.72 14.45 -1.67
CA ALA A 101 -5.72 14.71 -0.66
C ALA A 101 -6.94 13.81 -0.90
N GLY A 102 -7.35 13.04 0.12
CA GLY A 102 -8.58 12.27 0.09
C GLY A 102 -8.39 10.78 -0.18
N SER A 103 -8.97 10.28 -1.28
CA SER A 103 -9.01 8.85 -1.60
C SER A 103 -7.61 8.32 -1.95
N PRO A 104 -7.23 7.11 -1.49
CA PRO A 104 -6.01 6.43 -1.95
C PRO A 104 -6.03 6.11 -3.45
N TYR A 105 -7.21 6.17 -4.08
CA TYR A 105 -7.45 5.88 -5.48
C TYR A 105 -8.29 6.99 -6.13
N PRO A 106 -7.73 8.18 -6.40
CA PRO A 106 -8.49 9.28 -6.98
C PRO A 106 -8.97 8.96 -8.41
N GLY A 107 -8.20 8.17 -9.17
CA GLY A 107 -8.58 7.64 -10.49
C GLY A 107 -9.36 6.32 -10.45
N GLY A 108 -9.65 5.78 -9.27
CA GLY A 108 -10.16 4.42 -9.07
C GLY A 108 -9.05 3.39 -8.85
N ASP A 109 -9.40 2.26 -8.22
CA ASP A 109 -8.45 1.18 -7.94
C ASP A 109 -8.19 0.37 -9.23
N PRO A 110 -6.94 0.25 -9.70
CA PRO A 110 -6.61 -0.48 -10.92
C PRO A 110 -7.11 -1.94 -10.93
N PHE A 111 -7.17 -2.61 -9.77
CA PHE A 111 -7.68 -3.98 -9.68
C PHE A 111 -9.18 -4.05 -9.92
N GLY A 112 -9.94 -3.01 -9.54
CA GLY A 112 -11.39 -2.98 -9.72
C GLY A 112 -11.85 -2.85 -11.17
N ALA A 113 -10.96 -2.39 -12.05
CA ALA A 113 -11.21 -2.27 -13.50
C ALA A 113 -10.53 -3.37 -14.33
N ALA A 114 -9.71 -4.21 -13.70
CA ALA A 114 -8.96 -5.25 -14.38
C ALA A 114 -9.87 -6.35 -14.95
N SER A 115 -9.57 -6.82 -16.17
CA SER A 115 -10.33 -7.89 -16.81
C SER A 115 -9.44 -8.75 -17.72
N GLY A 116 -9.67 -10.07 -17.72
CA GLY A 116 -8.79 -11.02 -18.40
C GLY A 116 -7.43 -11.17 -17.72
N LEU A 117 -6.44 -11.70 -18.44
CA LEU A 117 -5.09 -11.88 -17.92
C LEU A 117 -4.37 -10.53 -17.77
N GLN A 118 -3.74 -10.36 -16.62
CA GLN A 118 -2.99 -9.18 -16.23
C GLN A 118 -1.58 -9.58 -15.86
N LEU A 119 -0.59 -8.79 -16.27
CA LEU A 119 0.72 -8.77 -15.64
C LEU A 119 0.60 -7.89 -14.38
N ILE A 120 1.00 -8.43 -13.24
CA ILE A 120 0.99 -7.75 -11.94
C ILE A 120 2.41 -7.75 -11.40
N LEU A 121 2.96 -6.55 -11.22
CA LEU A 121 4.34 -6.29 -10.84
C LEU A 121 4.39 -5.97 -9.35
N LEU A 122 5.16 -6.73 -8.59
CA LEU A 122 5.05 -6.79 -7.13
C LEU A 122 6.30 -6.30 -6.41
N HIS A 123 6.08 -5.62 -5.29
CA HIS A 123 7.05 -5.40 -4.22
C HIS A 123 6.55 -6.02 -2.93
N GLU A 124 7.49 -6.48 -2.10
CA GLU A 124 7.18 -6.91 -0.74
C GLU A 124 7.17 -5.71 0.21
N GLU A 125 6.09 -5.58 0.98
CA GLU A 125 5.96 -4.58 2.04
C GLU A 125 5.48 -5.28 3.32
N ASN A 126 6.31 -5.30 4.36
CA ASN A 126 6.00 -5.97 5.63
C ASN A 126 5.54 -7.43 5.47
N GLY A 127 6.10 -8.14 4.48
CA GLY A 127 5.77 -9.54 4.18
C GLY A 127 4.45 -9.74 3.44
N ALA A 128 3.87 -8.68 2.88
CA ALA A 128 2.73 -8.76 1.98
C ALA A 128 3.10 -8.20 0.60
N PRO A 129 2.75 -8.89 -0.50
CA PRO A 129 2.97 -8.37 -1.83
C PRO A 129 2.01 -7.21 -2.09
N ARG A 130 2.54 -6.13 -2.63
CA ARG A 130 1.81 -4.98 -3.15
C ARG A 130 2.23 -4.70 -4.58
N THR A 131 1.43 -3.94 -5.33
CA THR A 131 1.91 -3.43 -6.61
C THR A 131 3.15 -2.54 -6.46
N ILE A 132 4.05 -2.58 -7.44
CA ILE A 132 5.30 -1.82 -7.45
C ILE A 132 5.06 -0.31 -7.32
N THR A 133 4.07 0.20 -8.06
CA THR A 133 3.58 1.59 -7.98
C THR A 133 2.05 1.63 -8.14
N PRO A 134 1.40 2.77 -7.87
CA PRO A 134 -0.04 2.93 -8.05
C PRO A 134 -0.49 2.87 -9.52
N TRP A 135 0.37 3.29 -10.46
CA TRP A 135 0.00 3.45 -11.87
C TRP A 135 0.59 2.37 -12.80
N GLN A 136 1.71 1.76 -12.42
CA GLN A 136 2.45 0.79 -13.23
C GLN A 136 2.52 -0.58 -12.54
N GLY A 137 1.55 -0.85 -11.66
CA GLY A 137 1.43 -2.07 -10.88
C GLY A 137 0.75 -3.24 -11.57
N ILE A 138 -0.16 -2.94 -12.49
CA ILE A 138 -1.02 -3.91 -13.17
C ILE A 138 -1.30 -3.43 -14.60
N VAL A 139 -1.20 -4.34 -15.55
CA VAL A 139 -1.40 -4.05 -16.97
C VAL A 139 -1.98 -5.27 -17.69
N PRO A 140 -2.85 -5.08 -18.71
CA PRO A 140 -3.34 -6.20 -19.51
C PRO A 140 -2.19 -6.99 -20.15
N ALA A 141 -2.24 -8.32 -20.04
CA ALA A 141 -1.27 -9.26 -20.60
C ALA A 141 -1.98 -10.29 -21.50
N PRO A 142 -2.53 -9.86 -22.65
CA PRO A 142 -3.20 -10.78 -23.57
C PRO A 142 -2.21 -11.85 -24.06
N GLY A 143 -2.63 -13.11 -24.05
CA GLY A 143 -1.75 -14.24 -24.37
C GLY A 143 -0.78 -14.62 -23.26
N GLY A 144 -0.85 -13.96 -22.10
CA GLY A 144 -0.06 -14.29 -20.92
C GLY A 144 1.42 -13.92 -21.04
N VAL A 145 1.75 -12.87 -21.78
CA VAL A 145 3.12 -12.40 -21.95
C VAL A 145 3.30 -11.01 -21.36
N VAL A 146 4.53 -10.66 -21.02
CA VAL A 146 4.90 -9.30 -20.60
C VAL A 146 4.69 -8.36 -21.79
N PRO A 147 3.87 -7.29 -21.68
CA PRO A 147 3.68 -6.35 -22.77
C PRO A 147 4.97 -5.57 -23.09
N GLU A 148 5.17 -5.26 -24.36
CA GLU A 148 6.36 -4.49 -24.79
C GLU A 148 6.28 -3.01 -24.41
N ALA A 149 5.07 -2.47 -24.23
CA ALA A 149 4.82 -1.07 -23.92
C ALA A 149 3.66 -0.91 -22.94
N TRP A 150 3.68 0.20 -22.21
CA TRP A 150 2.56 0.61 -21.37
C TRP A 150 1.33 1.00 -22.20
N PRO A 151 0.10 0.78 -21.70
CA PRO A 151 -1.10 1.31 -22.32
C PRO A 151 -1.06 2.84 -22.39
N PRO A 152 -1.69 3.45 -23.42
CA PRO A 152 -1.80 4.90 -23.49
C PRO A 152 -2.41 5.50 -22.22
N GLY A 153 -1.76 6.55 -21.70
CA GLY A 153 -2.22 7.23 -20.48
C GLY A 153 -1.66 6.66 -19.17
N THR A 154 -0.90 5.57 -19.21
CA THR A 154 -0.13 5.11 -18.05
C THR A 154 1.08 6.04 -17.82
N MET A 155 1.37 6.37 -16.56
CA MET A 155 2.56 7.14 -16.18
C MET A 155 3.82 6.48 -16.78
N GLY A 156 4.75 7.27 -17.34
CA GLY A 156 5.94 6.73 -18.01
C GLY A 156 5.73 6.28 -19.46
N SER A 157 4.49 6.22 -19.97
CA SER A 157 4.26 6.00 -21.40
C SER A 157 4.78 7.19 -22.20
N PRO A 158 5.46 6.99 -23.35
CA PRO A 158 5.65 8.08 -24.30
C PRO A 158 4.27 8.67 -24.64
N PRO A 159 4.16 9.99 -24.85
CA PRO A 159 2.88 10.60 -25.22
C PRO A 159 2.33 9.87 -26.44
N ALA A 160 1.05 9.50 -26.39
CA ALA A 160 0.38 8.88 -27.54
C ALA A 160 0.67 9.73 -28.77
N THR A 161 1.31 9.15 -29.79
CA THR A 161 1.56 9.88 -31.03
C THR A 161 0.19 10.16 -31.65
N PRO A 162 -0.20 11.43 -31.89
CA PRO A 162 -1.50 11.72 -32.48
C PRO A 162 -1.53 11.19 -33.92
N GLY A 163 -2.27 10.12 -34.14
CA GLY A 163 -2.65 9.63 -35.47
C GLY A 163 -1.73 8.55 -36.05
N GLU A 164 -2.14 7.29 -35.89
CA GLU A 164 -2.01 6.24 -36.91
C GLU A 164 -3.36 5.54 -37.06
#